data_AF-A0A1V2NY86-F1
#
_entry.id   AF-A0A1V2NY86-F1
#
_cell.length_a   1.000
_cell.length_b   1.000
_cell.length_c   1.000
_cell.angle_alpha   90.00
_cell.angle_beta   90.00
_cell.angle_gamma   90.00
#
_symmetry.space_group_name_H-M   'P 1'
#
loop_
_entity.id
_entity.type
_entity.pdbx_description
1 polymer ?
#
loop_
_entity_poly.entity_id
_entity_poly.type
_entity_poly.pdbx_seq_one_letter_code
_entity_poly.pdbx_strand_id
1 'polypeptide(L)'
;MPEEAVTTLRAELNGFERAEVGFALLETFLQVAGPWGVEAVLDPRRLVLPDEMTDDRALVQGLIEESGRRPPDKWGPFTVHERRFNVDDDQARWDYTRLAYCSSAATVWARSRSTTYFEVVNHQRATYWLPESLKDQYFATLEAKRWQIPSSWLAAVPKQPKPWWKRGR
;
A
#
# COMPACT_ATOMS: atom_id res chain seq x y z
N MET A 1 -6.29 -7.72 -24.17
CA MET A 1 -6.01 -8.59 -23.01
C MET A 1 -7.33 -8.78 -22.27
N PRO A 2 -7.77 -10.01 -21.99
CA PRO A 2 -8.97 -10.23 -21.18
C PRO A 2 -8.81 -9.54 -19.81
N GLU A 3 -9.91 -9.02 -19.27
CA GLU A 3 -9.95 -8.37 -17.95
C GLU A 3 -9.66 -9.43 -16.89
N GLU A 4 -8.46 -9.41 -16.32
CA GLU A 4 -8.06 -10.36 -15.29
C GLU A 4 -8.95 -10.19 -14.04
N ALA A 5 -9.40 -11.30 -13.46
CA ALA A 5 -10.14 -11.27 -12.23
C ALA A 5 -9.29 -10.66 -11.10
N VAL A 6 -9.89 -9.78 -10.31
CA VAL A 6 -9.22 -9.09 -9.19
C VAL A 6 -9.92 -9.49 -7.90
N THR A 7 -9.14 -10.03 -6.96
CA THR A 7 -9.57 -10.28 -5.59
C THR A 7 -9.37 -9.02 -4.75
N THR A 8 -10.40 -8.59 -4.02
CA THR A 8 -10.31 -7.46 -3.09
C THR A 8 -10.00 -7.97 -1.69
N LEU A 9 -8.81 -7.68 -1.15
CA LEU A 9 -8.45 -7.97 0.24
C LEU A 9 -8.65 -6.72 1.10
N ARG A 10 -9.11 -6.89 2.34
CA ARG A 10 -9.22 -5.81 3.32
C ARG A 10 -8.43 -6.15 4.57
N ALA A 11 -7.55 -5.24 4.98
CA ALA A 11 -6.84 -5.30 6.24
C ALA A 11 -7.39 -4.26 7.20
N GLU A 12 -7.93 -4.70 8.33
CA GLU A 12 -8.18 -3.82 9.49
C GLU A 12 -6.82 -3.64 10.19
N LEU A 13 -6.09 -2.59 9.81
CA LEU A 13 -4.72 -2.32 10.27
C LEU A 13 -4.63 -2.03 11.77
N ASN A 14 -5.73 -1.57 12.37
CA ASN A 14 -5.85 -1.38 13.83
C ASN A 14 -5.98 -2.70 14.62
N GLY A 15 -6.20 -3.82 13.94
CA GLY A 15 -6.32 -5.14 14.57
C GLY A 15 -4.97 -5.81 14.82
N PHE A 16 -3.87 -5.23 14.34
CA PHE A 16 -2.53 -5.73 14.59
C PHE A 16 -1.97 -5.12 15.89
N GLU A 17 -1.36 -5.96 16.73
CA GLU A 17 -0.65 -5.50 17.94
C GLU A 17 0.54 -4.58 17.62
N ARG A 18 1.01 -4.63 16.37
CA ARG A 18 2.20 -3.92 15.89
C ARG A 18 1.99 -3.39 14.47
N ALA A 19 2.30 -2.11 14.26
CA ALA A 19 2.22 -1.46 12.94
C ALA A 19 3.10 -2.16 11.88
N GLU A 20 4.22 -2.74 12.30
CA GLU A 20 5.18 -3.41 11.42
C GLU A 20 4.59 -4.65 10.72
N VAL A 21 3.56 -5.27 11.31
CA VAL A 21 2.81 -6.35 10.64
C VAL A 21 2.05 -5.80 9.43
N GLY A 22 1.49 -4.59 9.56
CA GLY A 22 0.89 -3.86 8.44
C GLY A 22 1.91 -3.52 7.35
N PHE A 23 3.14 -3.17 7.71
CA PHE A 23 4.22 -2.93 6.74
C PHE A 23 4.56 -4.19 5.95
N ALA A 24 4.70 -5.33 6.63
CA ALA A 24 5.02 -6.60 6.00
C ALA A 24 4.01 -6.99 4.91
N LEU A 25 2.72 -6.69 5.14
CA LEU A 25 1.66 -6.95 4.17
C LEU A 25 1.79 -6.11 2.91
N LEU A 26 2.01 -4.80 3.08
CA LEU A 26 2.15 -3.86 1.98
C LEU A 26 3.46 -4.09 1.22
N GLU A 27 4.57 -4.33 1.91
CA GLU A 27 5.84 -4.59 1.26
C GLU A 27 5.79 -5.88 0.44
N THR A 28 5.22 -6.96 1.00
CA THR A 28 5.07 -8.22 0.27
C THR A 28 4.16 -8.05 -0.96
N PHE A 29 3.14 -7.20 -0.87
CA PHE A 29 2.31 -6.89 -2.03
C PHE A 29 3.13 -6.19 -3.12
N LEU A 30 3.89 -5.16 -2.76
CA LEU A 30 4.73 -4.41 -3.70
C LEU A 30 5.83 -5.29 -4.31
N GLN A 31 6.41 -6.21 -3.53
CA GLN A 31 7.40 -7.16 -4.02
C GLN A 31 6.81 -8.11 -5.07
N VAL A 32 5.63 -8.67 -4.82
CA VAL A 32 4.97 -9.63 -5.73
C VAL A 32 4.39 -8.92 -6.96
N ALA A 33 3.86 -7.70 -6.78
CA ALA A 33 3.26 -6.91 -7.85
C ALA A 33 4.29 -6.12 -8.69
N GLY A 34 5.52 -5.94 -8.22
CA GLY A 34 6.58 -5.18 -8.90
C GLY A 34 6.73 -5.46 -10.41
N PRO A 35 6.79 -6.73 -10.85
CA PRO A 35 6.87 -7.09 -12.27
C PRO A 35 5.72 -6.55 -13.15
N TRP A 36 4.59 -6.17 -12.56
CA TRP A 36 3.42 -5.62 -13.26
C TRP A 36 3.50 -4.10 -13.47
N GLY A 37 4.64 -3.49 -13.18
CA GLY A 37 4.95 -2.09 -13.49
C GLY A 37 4.15 -1.14 -12.61
N VAL A 38 4.40 -1.20 -11.32
CA VAL A 38 3.61 -0.49 -10.32
C VAL A 38 4.11 0.95 -10.12
N GLU A 39 3.24 1.95 -10.28
CA GLU A 39 3.55 3.33 -9.88
C GLU A 39 3.00 3.61 -8.48
N ALA A 40 3.90 3.75 -7.51
CA ALA A 40 3.53 4.07 -6.13
C ALA A 40 3.57 5.58 -5.89
N VAL A 41 2.45 6.13 -5.43
CA VAL A 41 2.31 7.53 -5.07
C VAL A 41 1.67 7.72 -3.69
N LEU A 42 2.00 8.81 -3.02
CA LEU A 42 1.32 9.25 -1.79
C LEU A 42 1.31 10.78 -1.69
N ASP A 43 0.43 11.30 -0.82
CA ASP A 43 0.42 12.71 -0.42
C ASP A 43 1.33 12.94 0.79
N PRO A 44 2.49 13.63 0.64
CA PRO A 44 3.43 13.84 1.73
C PRO A 44 2.92 14.85 2.78
N ARG A 45 1.83 15.60 2.51
CA ARG A 45 1.27 16.57 3.47
C ARG A 45 0.31 15.94 4.47
N ARG A 46 -0.15 14.73 4.19
CA ARG A 46 -1.14 14.02 5.01
C ARG A 46 -0.54 12.76 5.64
N LEU A 47 0.68 12.90 6.14
CA LEU A 47 1.40 11.87 6.87
C LEU A 47 1.24 12.12 8.36
N VAL A 48 0.72 11.12 9.07
CA VAL A 48 0.54 11.12 10.52
C VAL A 48 1.19 9.86 11.06
N LEU A 49 2.10 10.03 12.02
CA LEU A 49 2.76 8.92 12.69
C LEU A 49 1.77 8.26 13.68
N PRO A 50 1.42 6.97 13.51
CA PRO A 50 0.58 6.22 14.44
C PRO A 50 1.23 6.10 15.83
N ASP A 51 0.41 6.09 16.87
CA ASP A 51 0.89 5.95 18.25
C ASP A 51 1.37 4.52 18.55
N GLU A 52 0.83 3.54 17.84
CA GLU A 52 1.14 2.11 17.97
C GLU A 52 2.47 1.72 17.32
N MET A 53 3.12 2.63 16.58
CA MET A 53 4.43 2.37 15.97
C MET A 53 5.53 2.41 17.03
N THR A 54 6.32 1.34 17.08
CA THR A 54 7.32 1.13 18.11
C THR A 54 8.73 1.15 17.50
N ASP A 55 9.16 0.04 16.93
CA ASP A 55 10.54 -0.18 16.48
C ASP A 55 10.95 0.79 15.35
N ASP A 56 10.05 1.04 14.39
CA ASP A 56 10.33 1.86 13.22
C ASP A 56 10.06 3.35 13.44
N ARG A 57 9.58 3.77 14.63
CA ARG A 57 9.04 5.12 14.89
C ARG A 57 10.02 6.23 14.52
N ALA A 58 11.27 6.15 14.98
CA ALA A 58 12.28 7.18 14.75
C ALA A 58 12.67 7.29 13.26
N LEU A 59 12.76 6.15 12.58
CA LEU A 59 13.06 6.09 11.15
C LEU A 59 11.93 6.73 10.34
N VAL A 60 10.68 6.35 10.63
CA VAL A 60 9.51 6.87 9.92
C VAL A 60 9.31 8.37 10.17
N GLN A 61 9.55 8.84 11.39
CA GLN A 61 9.56 10.27 11.69
C GLN A 61 10.57 11.01 10.79
N GLY A 62 11.78 10.47 10.63
CA GLY A 62 12.79 11.03 9.73
C GLY A 62 12.32 11.07 8.27
N LEU A 63 11.68 10.00 7.78
CA LEU A 63 11.12 9.94 6.43
C LEU A 63 10.00 10.96 6.20
N ILE A 64 9.14 11.19 7.21
CA ILE A 64 8.08 12.20 7.16
C ILE A 64 8.70 13.60 7.06
N GLU A 65 9.70 13.89 7.89
CA GLU A 65 10.38 15.19 7.90
C GLU A 65 11.11 15.47 6.59
N GLU A 66 11.86 14.49 6.07
CA GLU A 66 12.49 14.59 4.75
C GLU A 66 11.44 14.81 3.66
N SER A 67 10.29 14.14 3.80
CA SER A 67 9.18 14.30 2.88
C SER A 67 8.58 15.70 2.89
N GLY A 68 8.49 16.35 4.05
CA GLY A 68 8.04 17.73 4.14
C GLY A 68 9.00 18.76 3.51
N ARG A 69 10.30 18.46 3.42
CA ARG A 69 11.33 19.40 2.93
C ARG A 69 11.41 19.48 1.41
N ARG A 70 11.03 18.42 0.69
CA ARG A 70 11.14 18.35 -0.77
C ARG A 70 9.83 18.80 -1.44
N PRO A 71 9.90 19.68 -2.47
CA PRO A 71 8.70 20.07 -3.20
C PRO A 71 8.04 18.84 -3.87
N PRO A 72 6.70 18.80 -3.96
CA PRO A 72 5.96 17.70 -4.57
C PRO A 72 6.13 17.69 -6.10
N ASP A 73 5.99 16.52 -6.72
CA ASP A 73 6.16 16.35 -8.18
C ASP A 73 5.03 17.01 -8.99
N LYS A 74 3.85 17.16 -8.38
CA LYS A 74 2.70 17.88 -8.93
C LYS A 74 2.10 18.82 -7.89
N TRP A 75 1.59 19.96 -8.34
CA TRP A 75 0.97 20.98 -7.50
C TRP A 75 -0.25 21.62 -8.17
N GLY A 76 -1.37 21.72 -7.45
CA GLY A 76 -2.55 22.49 -7.86
C GLY A 76 -3.65 22.51 -6.78
N PRO A 77 -4.61 23.46 -6.85
CA PRO A 77 -5.65 23.66 -5.83
C PRO A 77 -6.64 22.49 -5.68
N PHE A 78 -6.68 21.58 -6.66
CA PHE A 78 -7.51 20.37 -6.67
C PHE A 78 -6.70 19.10 -6.94
N THR A 79 -5.37 19.19 -6.89
CA THR A 79 -4.48 18.08 -7.22
C THR A 79 -3.88 17.57 -5.92
N VAL A 80 -3.99 16.25 -5.69
CA VAL A 80 -3.24 15.59 -4.61
C VAL A 80 -1.75 15.88 -4.84
N HIS A 81 -1.04 16.23 -3.77
CA HIS A 81 0.39 16.46 -3.86
C HIS A 81 1.09 15.12 -4.03
N GLU A 82 1.27 14.68 -5.26
CA GLU A 82 1.83 13.36 -5.51
C GLU A 82 3.35 13.39 -5.33
N ARG A 83 3.86 12.43 -4.56
CA ARG A 83 5.25 11.98 -4.63
C ARG A 83 5.30 10.59 -5.21
N ARG A 84 6.17 10.37 -6.19
CA ARG A 84 6.43 9.04 -6.78
C ARG A 84 7.55 8.30 -6.06
N PHE A 85 7.40 6.99 -5.99
CA PHE A 85 8.42 6.06 -5.48
C PHE A 85 8.74 5.01 -6.54
N ASN A 86 10.04 4.70 -6.67
CA ASN A 86 10.49 3.59 -7.50
C ASN A 86 10.44 2.30 -6.67
N VAL A 87 9.40 1.49 -6.84
CA VAL A 87 9.21 0.27 -6.03
C VAL A 87 10.11 -0.90 -6.44
N ASP A 88 10.82 -0.77 -7.57
CA ASP A 88 11.84 -1.74 -7.98
C ASP A 88 13.14 -1.59 -7.16
N ASP A 89 13.34 -0.43 -6.53
CA ASP A 89 14.41 -0.22 -5.56
C ASP A 89 13.93 -0.66 -4.17
N ASP A 90 14.67 -1.57 -3.53
CA ASP A 90 14.29 -2.18 -2.26
C ASP A 90 14.14 -1.14 -1.14
N GLN A 91 15.04 -0.16 -1.08
CA GLN A 91 14.99 0.89 -0.06
C GLN A 91 13.78 1.81 -0.28
N ALA A 92 13.58 2.30 -1.51
CA ALA A 92 12.46 3.16 -1.85
C ALA A 92 11.11 2.44 -1.69
N ARG A 93 11.04 1.12 -1.92
CA ARG A 93 9.84 0.30 -1.65
C ARG A 93 9.53 0.23 -0.16
N TRP A 94 10.54 0.06 0.68
CA TRP A 94 10.37 0.07 2.13
C TRP A 94 10.00 1.46 2.67
N ASP A 95 10.62 2.52 2.16
CA ASP A 95 10.30 3.89 2.55
C ASP A 95 8.88 4.27 2.14
N TYR A 96 8.47 3.89 0.92
CA TYR A 96 7.07 4.00 0.51
C TYR A 96 6.15 3.24 1.45
N THR A 97 6.46 1.98 1.78
CA THR A 97 5.62 1.15 2.66
C THR A 97 5.36 1.83 4.00
N ARG A 98 6.42 2.32 4.63
CA ARG A 98 6.35 3.03 5.92
C ARG A 98 5.51 4.30 5.84
N LEU A 99 5.76 5.13 4.83
CA LEU A 99 5.03 6.38 4.62
C LEU A 99 3.57 6.14 4.24
N ALA A 100 3.30 5.10 3.44
CA ALA A 100 1.97 4.75 2.99
C ALA A 100 1.05 4.31 4.14
N TYR A 101 1.60 3.58 5.12
CA TYR A 101 0.89 3.25 6.35
C TYR A 101 0.54 4.50 7.18
N CYS A 102 1.43 5.50 7.17
CA CYS A 102 1.23 6.78 7.86
C CYS A 102 0.35 7.76 7.07
N SER A 103 -0.03 7.44 5.83
CA SER A 103 -0.76 8.36 4.97
C SER A 103 -2.27 8.23 5.14
N SER A 104 -2.97 9.36 5.08
CA SER A 104 -4.43 9.34 4.88
C SER A 104 -4.81 8.91 3.46
N ALA A 105 -3.87 8.94 2.52
CA ALA A 105 -4.05 8.62 1.11
C ALA A 105 -2.73 8.19 0.47
N ALA A 106 -2.52 6.87 0.41
CA ALA A 106 -1.47 6.25 -0.40
C ALA A 106 -2.11 5.42 -1.50
N THR A 107 -1.53 5.48 -2.70
CA THR A 107 -2.05 4.78 -3.86
C THR A 107 -0.95 4.10 -4.64
N VAL A 108 -1.20 2.84 -4.95
CA VAL A 108 -0.37 2.03 -5.82
C VAL A 108 -1.14 1.81 -7.12
N TRP A 109 -0.58 2.19 -8.26
CA TRP A 109 -1.22 2.10 -9.56
C TRP A 109 -0.59 0.99 -10.42
N ALA A 110 -1.39 0.37 -11.28
CA ALA A 110 -0.88 -0.37 -12.43
C ALA A 110 -0.11 0.54 -13.39
N ARG A 111 0.73 -0.05 -14.24
CA ARG A 111 1.53 0.66 -15.27
C ARG A 111 0.69 1.55 -16.18
N SER A 112 -0.54 1.13 -16.47
CA SER A 112 -1.52 1.86 -17.27
C SER A 112 -2.18 3.04 -16.54
N ARG A 113 -1.92 3.23 -15.23
CA ARG A 113 -2.68 4.10 -14.30
C ARG A 113 -4.19 3.87 -14.28
N SER A 114 -4.62 2.77 -14.86
CA SER A 114 -6.04 2.46 -15.03
C SER A 114 -6.58 1.75 -13.77
N THR A 115 -5.71 1.21 -12.92
CA THR A 115 -6.12 0.41 -11.76
C THR A 115 -5.37 0.80 -10.48
N THR A 116 -6.10 1.35 -9.50
CA THR A 116 -5.69 1.44 -8.08
C THR A 116 -5.61 0.04 -7.48
N TYR A 117 -4.48 -0.30 -6.87
CA TYR A 117 -4.16 -1.58 -6.25
C TYR A 117 -4.06 -1.53 -4.72
N PHE A 118 -3.90 -0.34 -4.15
CA PHE A 118 -3.78 -0.13 -2.71
C PHE A 118 -4.42 1.19 -2.31
N GLU A 119 -5.19 1.20 -1.24
CA GLU A 119 -5.72 2.40 -0.60
C GLU A 119 -5.71 2.21 0.91
N VAL A 120 -4.95 3.06 1.62
CA VAL A 120 -5.08 3.22 3.08
C VAL A 120 -6.07 4.33 3.34
N VAL A 121 -7.09 4.03 4.14
CA VAL A 121 -8.03 5.02 4.65
C VAL A 121 -7.76 5.16 6.14
N ASN A 122 -7.34 6.37 6.54
CA ASN A 122 -7.20 6.78 7.93
C ASN A 122 -6.39 5.80 8.80
N HIS A 123 -5.26 5.25 8.33
CA HIS A 123 -4.36 4.31 9.06
C HIS A 123 -5.00 3.05 9.68
N GLN A 124 -6.33 2.93 9.65
CA GLN A 124 -7.13 1.89 10.29
C GLN A 124 -7.47 0.77 9.32
N ARG A 125 -7.55 1.08 8.02
CA ARG A 125 -7.89 0.11 7.00
C ARG A 125 -7.02 0.26 5.76
N ALA A 126 -6.52 -0.85 5.24
CA ALA A 126 -5.99 -0.95 3.89
C ALA A 126 -6.90 -1.82 3.03
N THR A 127 -7.17 -1.38 1.80
CA THR A 127 -7.79 -2.21 0.77
C THR A 127 -6.75 -2.54 -0.30
N TYR A 128 -6.60 -3.82 -0.61
CA TYR A 128 -5.74 -4.31 -1.66
C TYR A 128 -6.62 -4.88 -2.77
N TRP A 129 -6.24 -4.59 -4.01
CA TRP A 129 -6.81 -5.25 -5.18
C TRP A 129 -5.71 -6.11 -5.78
N LEU A 130 -5.84 -7.43 -5.65
CA LEU A 130 -4.83 -8.39 -6.07
C LEU A 130 -5.32 -9.10 -7.34
N PRO A 131 -4.59 -9.03 -8.46
CA PRO A 131 -4.87 -9.89 -9.61
C PRO A 131 -4.88 -11.37 -9.19
N GLU A 132 -5.84 -12.16 -9.69
CA GLU A 132 -5.99 -13.55 -9.26
C GLU A 132 -4.74 -14.38 -9.57
N SER A 133 -3.99 -14.04 -10.64
CA SER A 133 -2.71 -14.70 -10.96
C SER A 133 -1.61 -14.50 -9.90
N LEU A 134 -1.68 -13.42 -9.12
CA LEU A 134 -0.68 -13.10 -8.09
C LEU A 134 -1.04 -13.61 -6.70
N LYS A 135 -2.26 -14.12 -6.54
CA LYS A 135 -2.82 -14.48 -5.23
C LYS A 135 -2.03 -15.57 -4.51
N ASP A 136 -1.79 -16.68 -5.21
CA ASP A 136 -1.08 -17.82 -4.61
C ASP A 136 0.37 -17.44 -4.28
N GLN A 137 1.03 -16.69 -5.17
CA GLN A 137 2.39 -16.18 -4.93
C GLN A 137 2.45 -15.24 -3.74
N TYR A 138 1.45 -14.36 -3.58
CA TYR A 138 1.37 -13.43 -2.47
C TYR A 138 1.27 -14.15 -1.12
N PHE A 139 0.32 -15.10 -0.99
CA PHE A 139 0.17 -15.86 0.25
C PHE A 139 1.36 -16.77 0.54
N ALA A 140 1.94 -17.42 -0.47
CA ALA A 140 3.15 -18.23 -0.31
C ALA A 140 4.33 -17.38 0.17
N THR A 141 4.48 -16.15 -0.34
CA THR A 141 5.55 -15.23 0.09
C THR A 141 5.36 -14.76 1.53
N LEU A 142 4.12 -14.46 1.93
CA LEU A 142 3.80 -14.11 3.31
C LEU A 142 4.13 -15.24 4.29
N GLU A 143 3.76 -16.47 3.94
CA GLU A 143 4.05 -17.67 4.73
C GLU A 143 5.57 -17.92 4.83
N ALA A 144 6.30 -17.81 3.71
CA ALA A 144 7.74 -18.01 3.68
C ALA A 144 8.50 -17.00 4.57
N LYS A 145 8.01 -15.76 4.66
CA LYS A 145 8.57 -14.73 5.55
C LYS A 145 8.21 -14.94 7.03
N ARG A 146 7.38 -15.94 7.35
CA ARG A 146 6.93 -16.29 8.71
C ARG A 146 6.24 -15.13 9.44
N TRP A 147 5.58 -14.24 8.70
CA TRP A 147 4.79 -13.18 9.31
C TRP A 147 3.56 -13.78 9.98
N GLN A 148 3.32 -13.41 11.24
CA GLN A 148 2.11 -13.82 11.97
C GLN A 148 0.94 -12.95 11.51
N ILE A 149 0.31 -13.35 10.41
CA ILE A 149 -0.87 -12.66 9.87
C ILE A 149 -2.11 -13.33 10.48
N PRO A 150 -2.96 -12.59 11.22
CA PRO A 150 -4.15 -13.14 11.83
C PRO A 150 -5.06 -13.78 10.78
N SER A 151 -5.58 -14.97 11.05
CA SER A 151 -6.50 -15.68 10.16
C SER A 151 -7.79 -14.91 9.88
N SER A 152 -8.21 -14.03 10.79
CA SER A 152 -9.33 -13.09 10.62
C SER A 152 -9.15 -12.14 9.44
N TRP A 153 -7.90 -11.88 9.03
CA TRP A 153 -7.58 -11.11 7.84
C TRP A 153 -7.95 -11.85 6.54
N LEU A 154 -7.70 -13.16 6.50
CA LEU A 154 -8.02 -14.01 5.34
C LEU A 154 -9.53 -14.18 5.15
N ALA A 155 -10.31 -14.06 6.22
CA ALA A 155 -11.76 -14.20 6.22
C ALA A 155 -12.51 -12.92 5.77
N ALA A 156 -11.88 -11.74 5.86
CA ALA A 156 -12.50 -10.44 5.55
C ALA A 156 -12.50 -10.09 4.05
N VAL A 157 -12.43 -11.09 3.18
CA VAL A 157 -12.30 -10.96 1.72
C VAL A 157 -13.65 -11.24 1.06
N PRO A 158 -14.57 -10.27 0.96
CA PRO A 158 -15.68 -10.42 0.02
C PRO A 158 -15.10 -10.36 -1.41
N LYS A 159 -15.37 -11.40 -2.20
CA LYS A 159 -15.13 -11.44 -3.66
C LYS A 159 -16.06 -10.45 -4.36
N GLN A 160 -15.85 -9.16 -4.13
CA GLN A 160 -16.57 -8.10 -4.81
C GLN A 160 -15.69 -7.64 -5.96
N PRO A 161 -16.19 -7.68 -7.20
CA PRO A 161 -15.47 -7.13 -8.32
C PRO A 161 -15.27 -5.63 -8.09
N LYS A 162 -14.16 -5.08 -8.60
CA LYS A 162 -13.83 -3.66 -8.42
C LYS A 162 -15.05 -2.79 -8.77
N PRO A 163 -15.39 -1.76 -7.96
CA PRO A 163 -16.47 -0.84 -8.29
C PRO A 163 -16.24 -0.23 -9.67
N TRP A 164 -17.29 -0.13 -10.49
CA TRP A 164 -17.18 0.23 -11.90
C TRP A 164 -16.49 1.60 -12.13
N TRP A 165 -16.63 2.54 -11.19
CA TRP A 165 -15.98 3.86 -11.26
C TRP A 165 -14.48 3.85 -10.92
N LYS A 166 -13.95 2.76 -10.36
CA LYS A 166 -12.51 2.56 -10.16
C LYS A 166 -11.90 1.60 -11.20
N ARG A 167 -12.71 1.04 -12.13
CA ARG A 167 -12.19 0.28 -13.28
C ARG A 167 -11.63 1.30 -14.27
N GLY A 168 -10.38 1.13 -14.64
CA GLY A 168 -9.75 1.97 -15.63
C GLY A 168 -10.51 1.94 -16.95
N ARG A 169 -10.66 3.09 -17.59
CA ARG A 169 -11.23 3.16 -18.95
C ARG A 169 -10.35 2.41 -19.95
#